data_AF-A0A562WDZ3-F1
#
_entry.id   AF-A0A562WDZ3-F1
#
_cell.length_a   1.000
_cell.length_b   1.000
_cell.length_c   1.000
_cell.angle_alpha   90.00
_cell.angle_beta   90.00
_cell.angle_gamma   90.00
#
_symmetry.space_group_name_H-M   'P 1'
#
loop_
_entity.id
_entity.type
_entity.pdbx_description
1 polymer ?
#
loop_
_entity_poly.entity_id
_entity_poly.type
_entity_poly.pdbx_seq_one_letter_code
_entity_poly.pdbx_strand_id
1 'polypeptide(L)'
;MSAGGARRGRRDNGLDASEYAVAGDVDPRVGEHLLDVLAAGGIAAYLQPSADLNPVTRTTTVPARPVDRLYVDRSHLTTARDYLTQLSDEGVSGQTRPGEPDVEAEWARIVAGFHRAPTPGPSPWPAAEELDDTPERPGGALGRTEEGTGPTVTGVRPLPSATDISGVSVGRRRPDEPSLLDGLDTFGADLPDGPDDEGYTPPPPPPLPPVSKYAVAGVLAVVVGFVLFLFPSVLPVDRAVVTLLGFTGILAGFVTLIWRLRPGDSEDHDPDDGAVV
;
A
#
# COMPACT_ATOMS: atom_id res chain seq x y z
N MET A 1 -4.29 -13.80 43.32
CA MET A 1 -3.15 -13.49 42.42
C MET A 1 -3.76 -13.20 41.06
N SER A 2 -3.94 -11.92 40.72
CA SER A 2 -4.63 -11.52 39.48
C SER A 2 -3.64 -11.61 38.33
N ALA A 3 -3.91 -12.48 37.36
CA ALA A 3 -3.08 -12.64 36.17
C ALA A 3 -3.10 -11.32 35.39
N GLY A 4 -1.92 -10.72 35.21
CA GLY A 4 -1.74 -9.55 34.37
C GLY A 4 -2.07 -9.93 32.93
N GLY A 5 -3.27 -9.58 32.49
CA GLY A 5 -3.63 -9.57 31.07
C GLY A 5 -2.65 -8.66 30.35
N ALA A 6 -2.17 -9.12 29.19
CA ALA A 6 -1.34 -8.31 28.30
C ALA A 6 -2.01 -6.95 28.15
N ARG A 7 -1.32 -5.87 28.57
CA ARG A 7 -1.79 -4.50 28.34
C ARG A 7 -2.08 -4.42 26.84
N ARG A 8 -3.37 -4.40 26.47
CA ARG A 8 -3.77 -4.19 25.09
C ARG A 8 -3.20 -2.83 24.68
N GLY A 9 -2.90 -2.67 23.40
CA GLY A 9 -2.11 -1.55 22.90
C GLY A 9 -2.56 -0.21 23.49
N ARG A 10 -1.63 0.76 23.54
CA ARG A 10 -1.68 2.06 24.25
C ARG A 10 -3.01 2.85 24.24
N ARG A 11 -4.01 2.50 23.43
CA ARG A 11 -5.33 3.15 23.29
C ARG A 11 -6.47 2.31 23.87
N ASP A 12 -6.41 2.04 25.18
CA ASP A 12 -7.52 1.47 25.95
C ASP A 12 -7.96 2.43 27.05
N ASN A 13 -9.11 2.16 27.67
CA ASN A 13 -9.65 2.98 28.74
C ASN A 13 -9.38 2.43 30.15
N GLY A 14 -8.45 1.48 30.28
CA GLY A 14 -8.04 0.87 31.54
C GLY A 14 -9.07 -0.02 32.24
N LEU A 15 -10.22 -0.27 31.62
CA LEU A 15 -11.25 -1.21 32.11
C LEU A 15 -11.16 -2.53 31.34
N ASP A 16 -11.46 -3.63 32.02
CA ASP A 16 -11.47 -4.98 31.44
C ASP A 16 -12.89 -5.55 31.35
N ALA A 17 -13.24 -6.12 30.20
CA ALA A 17 -14.44 -6.93 30.00
C ALA A 17 -14.10 -8.39 29.71
N SER A 18 -15.04 -9.28 30.02
CA SER A 18 -14.94 -10.71 29.72
C SER A 18 -15.03 -11.00 28.21
N GLU A 19 -15.81 -10.20 27.48
CA GLU A 19 -16.01 -10.36 26.05
C GLU A 19 -16.12 -9.00 25.36
N TYR A 20 -15.38 -8.83 24.27
CA TYR A 20 -15.39 -7.60 23.47
C TYR A 20 -16.08 -7.81 22.14
N ALA A 21 -16.82 -6.81 21.69
CA ALA A 21 -17.51 -6.80 20.40
C ALA A 21 -17.29 -5.47 19.66
N VAL A 22 -17.36 -5.52 18.33
CA VAL A 22 -17.13 -4.34 17.47
C VAL A 22 -18.34 -3.40 17.55
N ALA A 23 -18.08 -2.17 18.02
CA ALA A 23 -19.07 -1.10 18.04
C ALA A 23 -19.18 -0.40 16.69
N GLY A 24 -18.05 -0.05 16.06
CA GLY A 24 -17.95 0.62 14.76
C GLY A 24 -16.55 1.15 14.47
N ASP A 25 -16.39 1.84 13.33
CA ASP A 25 -15.14 2.53 12.95
C ASP A 25 -15.29 4.04 13.27
N VAL A 26 -14.27 4.65 13.88
CA VAL A 26 -14.30 6.02 14.43
C VAL A 26 -13.04 6.79 14.01
N ASP A 27 -13.12 8.11 13.86
CA ASP A 27 -11.93 8.95 13.66
C ASP A 27 -11.00 8.88 14.90
N PRO A 28 -9.68 8.72 14.74
CA PRO A 28 -8.75 8.60 15.86
C PRO A 28 -8.82 9.74 16.89
N ARG A 29 -9.17 10.96 16.47
CA ARG A 29 -9.30 12.12 17.38
C ARG A 29 -10.56 12.03 18.25
N VAL A 30 -11.64 11.53 17.67
CA VAL A 30 -12.92 11.34 18.34
C VAL A 30 -12.88 10.09 19.22
N GLY A 31 -12.17 9.05 18.78
CA GLY A 31 -12.00 7.80 19.49
C GLY A 31 -11.43 7.97 20.90
N GLU A 32 -10.39 8.80 21.07
CA GLU A 32 -9.80 9.04 22.40
C GLU A 32 -10.82 9.66 23.38
N HIS A 33 -11.60 10.65 22.91
CA HIS A 33 -12.65 11.25 23.74
C HIS A 33 -13.77 10.25 24.06
N LEU A 34 -14.09 9.36 23.11
CA LEU A 34 -15.08 8.32 23.32
C LEU A 34 -14.62 7.28 24.35
N LEU A 35 -13.32 6.97 24.42
CA LEU A 35 -12.76 6.11 25.46
C LEU A 35 -12.98 6.71 26.86
N ASP A 36 -12.80 8.03 27.02
CA ASP A 36 -13.05 8.73 28.30
C ASP A 36 -14.53 8.68 28.69
N VAL A 37 -15.44 8.92 27.73
CA VAL A 37 -16.89 8.86 27.98
C VAL A 37 -17.34 7.45 28.34
N LEU A 38 -16.84 6.44 27.64
CA LEU A 38 -17.14 5.04 27.94
C LEU A 38 -16.55 4.62 29.29
N ALA A 39 -15.36 5.11 29.65
CA ALA A 39 -14.76 4.89 30.97
C ALA A 39 -15.63 5.48 32.09
N ALA A 40 -16.14 6.71 31.90
CA ALA A 40 -17.05 7.34 32.85
C ALA A 40 -18.38 6.56 32.99
N GLY A 41 -18.82 5.90 31.91
CA GLY A 41 -19.95 4.97 31.91
C GLY A 41 -19.65 3.58 32.47
N GLY A 42 -18.39 3.28 32.85
CA GLY A 42 -17.97 1.96 33.33
C GLY A 42 -17.92 0.88 32.25
N ILE A 43 -17.88 1.27 30.97
CA ILE A 43 -17.87 0.36 29.83
C ILE A 43 -16.43 0.15 29.37
N ALA A 44 -15.94 -1.09 29.43
CA ALA A 44 -14.60 -1.42 28.94
C ALA A 44 -14.51 -1.25 27.42
N ALA A 45 -13.48 -0.53 26.95
CA ALA A 45 -13.32 -0.22 25.55
C ALA A 45 -11.84 -0.07 25.15
N TYR A 46 -11.54 -0.41 23.90
CA TYR A 46 -10.23 -0.15 23.29
C TYR A 46 -10.37 0.16 21.80
N LEU A 47 -9.38 0.89 21.28
CA LEU A 47 -9.27 1.22 19.86
C LEU A 47 -8.21 0.36 19.18
N GLN A 48 -8.53 -0.11 17.98
CA GLN A 48 -7.59 -0.78 17.09
C GLN A 48 -7.41 0.07 15.84
N PRO A 49 -6.18 0.55 15.53
CA PRO A 49 -5.92 1.24 14.28
C PRO A 49 -6.31 0.36 13.09
N SER A 50 -7.21 0.87 12.24
CA SER A 50 -7.63 0.12 11.06
C SER A 50 -6.56 0.29 9.99
N ALA A 51 -6.05 -0.83 9.49
CA ALA A 51 -5.16 -0.85 8.36
C ALA A 51 -5.86 -1.61 7.24
N ASP A 52 -5.96 -1.01 6.06
CA ASP A 52 -6.56 -1.68 4.92
C ASP A 52 -5.55 -2.73 4.43
N LEU A 53 -5.89 -3.99 4.66
CA LEU A 53 -5.15 -5.11 4.09
C LEU A 53 -5.71 -5.39 2.69
N ASN A 54 -4.91 -5.16 1.65
CA ASN A 54 -5.30 -5.52 0.30
C ASN A 54 -5.46 -7.05 0.20
N PRO A 55 -6.62 -7.59 -0.20
CA PRO A 55 -6.89 -9.03 -0.18
C PRO A 55 -6.01 -9.81 -1.17
N VAL A 56 -5.55 -9.17 -2.25
CA VAL A 56 -4.77 -9.81 -3.30
C VAL A 56 -3.28 -9.69 -3.03
N THR A 57 -2.81 -8.47 -2.72
CA THR A 57 -1.37 -8.21 -2.56
C THR A 57 -0.89 -8.39 -1.12
N ARG A 58 -1.79 -8.58 -0.15
CA ARG A 58 -1.50 -8.59 1.30
C ARG A 58 -0.69 -7.37 1.76
N THR A 59 -0.72 -6.28 1.00
CA THR A 59 -0.09 -5.03 1.38
C THR A 59 -1.00 -4.30 2.34
N THR A 60 -0.40 -3.79 3.41
CA THR A 60 -1.09 -2.96 4.41
C THR A 60 -0.98 -1.51 3.96
N THR A 61 -2.08 -0.93 3.50
CA THR A 61 -2.15 0.49 3.16
C THR A 61 -2.95 1.22 4.24
N VAL A 62 -2.49 2.39 4.64
CA VAL A 62 -3.27 3.26 5.53
C VAL A 62 -4.40 3.86 4.67
N PRO A 63 -5.68 3.75 5.08
CA PRO A 63 -6.79 4.37 4.36
C PRO A 63 -6.58 5.88 4.23
N ALA A 64 -7.09 6.47 3.15
CA ALA A 64 -6.98 7.92 2.89
C ALA A 64 -7.60 8.79 4.01
N ARG A 65 -8.52 8.21 4.79
CA ARG A 65 -8.97 8.74 6.08
C ARG A 65 -8.56 7.75 7.17
N PRO A 66 -7.67 8.12 8.10
CA PRO A 66 -7.31 7.23 9.20
C PRO A 66 -8.56 6.98 10.05
N VAL A 67 -8.92 5.71 10.23
CA VAL A 67 -10.04 5.28 11.06
C VAL A 67 -9.57 4.22 12.05
N ASP A 68 -10.05 4.29 13.28
CA ASP A 68 -9.79 3.33 14.34
C ASP A 68 -11.06 2.51 14.61
N ARG A 69 -10.93 1.19 14.69
CA ARG A 69 -12.04 0.30 15.05
C ARG A 69 -12.22 0.26 16.56
N LEU A 70 -13.41 0.60 17.02
CA LEU A 70 -13.79 0.59 18.43
C LEU A 70 -14.35 -0.77 18.85
N TYR A 71 -13.75 -1.33 19.89
CA TYR A 71 -14.21 -2.53 20.56
C TYR A 71 -14.68 -2.19 21.97
N VAL A 72 -15.83 -2.73 22.38
CA VAL A 72 -16.46 -2.47 23.68
C VAL A 72 -16.92 -3.77 24.33
N ASP A 73 -17.18 -3.73 25.64
CA ASP A 73 -17.86 -4.80 26.37
C ASP A 73 -19.15 -5.23 25.64
N ARG A 74 -19.24 -6.52 25.31
CA ARG A 74 -20.37 -7.09 24.58
C ARG A 74 -21.71 -6.86 25.29
N SER A 75 -21.72 -6.84 26.62
CA SER A 75 -22.94 -6.61 27.40
C SER A 75 -23.48 -5.18 27.26
N HIS A 76 -22.62 -4.22 26.92
CA HIS A 76 -22.94 -2.79 26.79
C HIS A 76 -22.86 -2.28 25.34
N LEU A 77 -22.82 -3.19 24.36
CA LEU A 77 -22.62 -2.84 22.95
C LEU A 77 -23.72 -1.92 22.39
N THR A 78 -24.99 -2.11 22.76
CA THR A 78 -26.09 -1.26 22.29
C THR A 78 -25.90 0.18 22.76
N THR A 79 -25.65 0.36 24.06
CA THR A 79 -25.39 1.68 24.67
C THR A 79 -24.19 2.38 24.03
N ALA A 80 -23.11 1.63 23.77
CA ALA A 80 -21.93 2.18 23.11
C ALA A 80 -22.19 2.62 21.66
N ARG A 81 -23.04 1.90 20.91
CA ARG A 81 -23.47 2.29 19.56
C ARG A 81 -24.33 3.54 19.56
N ASP A 82 -25.20 3.69 20.56
CA ASP A 82 -26.02 4.89 20.71
C ASP A 82 -25.13 6.12 20.95
N TYR A 83 -24.13 6.03 21.84
CA TYR A 83 -23.15 7.11 22.05
C TYR A 83 -22.35 7.42 20.79
N LEU A 84 -21.92 6.40 20.04
CA LEU A 84 -21.21 6.58 18.78
C LEU A 84 -22.08 7.31 17.74
N THR A 85 -23.36 6.95 17.63
CA THR A 85 -24.31 7.59 16.71
C THR A 85 -24.55 9.05 17.10
N GLN A 86 -24.78 9.32 18.39
CA GLN A 86 -24.97 10.67 18.90
C GLN A 86 -23.75 11.56 18.63
N LEU A 87 -22.54 11.04 18.82
CA LEU A 87 -21.30 11.78 18.57
C LEU A 87 -21.03 11.98 17.06
N SER A 88 -21.48 11.06 16.22
CA SER A 88 -21.42 11.20 14.76
C SER A 88 -22.31 12.34 14.29
N ASP A 89 -23.54 12.42 14.81
CA ASP A 89 -24.49 13.50 14.49
C ASP A 89 -24.02 14.86 15.02
N GLU A 90 -23.40 14.89 16.21
CA GLU A 90 -22.78 16.10 16.77
C GLU A 90 -21.58 16.56 15.94
N GLY A 91 -20.75 15.63 15.46
CA GLY A 91 -19.60 15.93 14.60
C GLY A 91 -19.99 16.50 13.23
N VAL A 92 -21.12 16.07 12.66
CA VAL A 92 -21.69 16.64 11.43
C VAL A 92 -22.32 18.01 11.70
N SER A 93 -22.88 18.22 12.89
CA SER A 93 -23.56 19.46 13.29
C SER A 93 -22.60 20.54 13.83
N GLY A 94 -21.39 20.15 14.28
CA GLY A 94 -20.40 21.01 14.91
C GLY A 94 -19.55 21.87 13.95
N GLN A 95 -19.82 21.83 12.64
CA GLN A 95 -19.03 22.51 11.61
C GLN A 95 -19.19 24.04 11.57
N THR A 96 -19.88 24.64 12.54
CA THR A 96 -19.94 26.09 12.69
C THR A 96 -19.76 26.46 14.15
N ARG A 97 -18.51 26.33 14.65
CA ARG A 97 -18.14 27.02 15.88
C ARG A 97 -18.28 28.53 15.64
N PRO A 98 -18.93 29.29 16.55
CA PRO A 98 -19.03 30.72 16.41
C PRO A 98 -17.63 31.35 16.51
N GLY A 99 -17.10 31.83 15.39
CA GLY A 99 -15.77 32.44 15.28
C GLY A 99 -14.81 31.75 14.32
N GLU A 100 -15.16 30.59 13.75
CA GLU A 100 -14.35 29.96 12.70
C GLU A 100 -14.60 30.68 11.36
N PRO A 101 -13.56 31.16 10.66
CA PRO A 101 -13.75 31.84 9.38
C PRO A 101 -14.35 30.86 8.38
N ASP A 102 -15.31 31.33 7.59
CA ASP A 102 -15.94 30.53 6.53
C ASP A 102 -14.86 30.03 5.56
N VAL A 103 -14.60 28.72 5.63
CA VAL A 103 -13.53 28.05 4.90
C VAL A 103 -13.72 28.22 3.39
N GLU A 104 -14.96 28.22 2.91
CA GLU A 104 -15.26 28.40 1.50
C GLU A 104 -14.95 29.84 1.06
N ALA A 105 -15.28 30.83 1.90
CA ALA A 105 -14.95 32.23 1.64
C ALA A 105 -13.44 32.53 1.73
N GLU A 106 -12.70 31.86 2.62
CA GLU A 106 -11.23 31.95 2.69
C GLU A 106 -10.58 31.27 1.49
N TRP A 107 -11.06 30.09 1.10
CA TRP A 107 -10.56 29.37 -0.07
C TRP A 107 -10.81 30.15 -1.36
N ALA A 108 -12.01 30.70 -1.53
CA ALA A 108 -12.33 31.58 -2.65
C ALA A 108 -11.41 32.81 -2.71
N ARG A 109 -11.02 33.38 -1.55
CA ARG A 109 -10.04 34.47 -1.48
C ARG A 109 -8.65 34.05 -1.95
N ILE A 110 -8.19 32.85 -1.58
CA ILE A 110 -6.90 32.30 -2.04
C ILE A 110 -6.93 32.09 -3.56
N VAL A 111 -8.00 31.47 -4.08
CA VAL A 111 -8.16 31.22 -5.53
C VAL A 111 -8.23 32.52 -6.31
N ALA A 112 -8.98 33.51 -5.83
CA ALA A 112 -9.03 34.83 -6.45
C ALA A 112 -7.67 35.55 -6.43
N GLY A 113 -6.84 35.28 -5.42
CA GLY A 113 -5.49 35.82 -5.30
C GLY A 113 -4.43 35.13 -6.15
N PHE A 114 -4.73 33.99 -6.79
CA PHE A 114 -3.73 33.16 -7.48
C PHE A 114 -3.00 33.89 -8.62
N HIS A 115 -3.69 34.80 -9.33
CA HIS A 115 -3.09 35.58 -10.42
C HIS A 115 -2.37 36.84 -9.97
N ARG A 116 -2.31 37.12 -8.66
CA ARG A 116 -1.66 38.30 -8.12
C ARG A 116 -0.15 38.07 -8.11
N ALA A 117 0.59 38.93 -8.80
CA ALA A 117 2.04 38.93 -8.71
C ALA A 117 2.49 39.13 -7.25
N PRO A 118 3.44 38.32 -6.74
CA PRO A 118 3.96 38.50 -5.39
C PRO A 118 4.65 39.86 -5.26
N THR A 119 4.61 40.44 -4.05
CA THR A 119 5.34 41.68 -3.75
C THR A 119 6.84 41.40 -3.86
N PRO A 120 7.62 42.23 -4.57
CA PRO A 120 9.06 42.03 -4.66
C PRO A 120 9.69 42.11 -3.26
N GLY A 121 10.38 41.03 -2.89
CA GLY A 121 11.02 40.82 -1.59
C GLY A 121 11.93 39.60 -1.65
N PRO A 122 12.67 39.28 -0.57
CA PRO A 122 13.47 38.07 -0.54
C PRO A 122 12.56 36.86 -0.74
N SER A 123 12.85 36.08 -1.79
CA SER A 123 12.14 34.83 -2.07
C SER A 123 12.22 33.92 -0.84
N PRO A 124 11.11 33.27 -0.43
CA PRO A 124 11.11 32.41 0.74
C PRO A 124 11.87 31.08 0.51
N TRP A 125 12.31 30.81 -0.71
CA TRP A 125 13.10 29.65 -1.10
C TRP A 125 14.58 30.01 -1.31
N PRO A 126 15.50 29.02 -1.22
CA PRO A 126 16.93 29.26 -1.41
C PRO A 126 17.26 29.75 -2.83
N ALA A 127 18.28 30.59 -2.95
CA ALA A 127 18.72 31.14 -4.24
C ALA A 127 19.17 30.07 -5.26
N ALA A 128 19.55 28.87 -4.80
CA ALA A 128 19.91 27.75 -5.67
C ALA A 128 18.71 27.20 -6.47
N GLU A 129 17.47 27.50 -6.05
CA GLU A 129 16.24 27.08 -6.72
C GLU A 129 15.62 28.20 -7.57
N GLU A 130 16.28 29.35 -7.68
CA GLU A 130 15.83 30.45 -8.53
C GLU A 130 16.18 30.15 -9.99
N LEU A 131 15.16 29.97 -10.83
CA LEU A 131 15.32 29.73 -12.27
C LEU A 131 15.32 31.07 -13.01
N ASP A 132 16.28 31.25 -13.94
CA ASP A 132 16.34 32.45 -14.78
C ASP A 132 15.18 32.47 -15.79
N ASP A 133 14.24 33.40 -15.62
CA ASP A 133 13.18 33.70 -16.59
C ASP A 133 13.76 34.45 -17.82
N THR A 134 14.54 33.76 -18.66
CA THR A 134 15.08 34.37 -19.89
C THR A 134 14.29 33.91 -21.12
N PRO A 135 13.48 34.76 -21.77
CA PRO A 135 12.85 34.44 -23.04
C PRO A 135 13.84 34.75 -24.19
N GLU A 136 14.97 34.06 -24.25
CA GLU A 136 15.89 34.22 -25.37
C GLU A 136 15.47 33.34 -26.54
N ARG A 137 14.74 33.96 -27.47
CA ARG A 137 14.52 33.49 -28.83
C ARG A 137 15.82 33.73 -29.62
N PRO A 138 16.54 32.70 -30.12
CA PRO A 138 17.61 32.92 -31.07
C PRO A 138 16.98 33.06 -32.45
N GLY A 139 16.93 34.29 -32.95
CA GLY A 139 16.81 34.56 -34.37
C GLY A 139 18.11 34.17 -35.08
N GLY A 140 18.04 33.17 -35.96
CA GLY A 140 19.16 32.77 -36.81
C GLY A 140 18.61 32.15 -38.09
N ALA A 141 18.43 32.99 -39.11
CA ALA A 141 17.90 32.60 -40.41
C ALA A 141 18.91 31.77 -41.21
N LEU A 142 18.51 30.57 -41.66
CA LEU A 142 19.06 29.95 -42.86
C LEU A 142 17.97 29.14 -43.59
N GLY A 143 17.75 29.51 -44.86
CA GLY A 143 17.49 28.55 -45.94
C GLY A 143 16.07 28.04 -46.14
N ARG A 144 15.25 28.85 -46.80
CA ARG A 144 14.05 28.42 -47.54
C ARG A 144 14.41 27.38 -48.62
N THR A 145 13.75 26.23 -48.64
CA THR A 145 13.32 25.58 -49.89
C THR A 145 11.94 24.96 -49.68
N GLU A 146 11.04 25.27 -50.60
CA GLU A 146 9.61 24.96 -50.61
C GLU A 146 9.33 23.50 -51.03
N GLU A 147 8.25 22.91 -50.49
CA GLU A 147 7.27 22.03 -51.17
C GLU A 147 6.25 21.59 -50.10
N GLY A 148 5.08 22.24 -49.97
CA GLY A 148 3.79 21.85 -50.58
C GLY A 148 3.13 20.72 -49.74
N THR A 149 1.97 20.83 -49.06
CA THR A 149 0.69 21.49 -49.32
C THR A 149 -0.15 21.46 -48.00
N GLY A 150 -0.95 22.51 -47.71
CA GLY A 150 -1.74 22.71 -46.46
C GLY A 150 -3.09 21.95 -46.34
N PRO A 151 -4.09 22.36 -45.52
CA PRO A 151 -4.18 23.58 -44.70
C PRO A 151 -4.48 23.39 -43.18
N THR A 152 -4.26 24.48 -42.46
CA THR A 152 -4.38 24.78 -41.03
C THR A 152 -5.81 24.73 -40.47
N VAL A 153 -5.96 24.22 -39.23
CA VAL A 153 -6.99 24.69 -38.29
C VAL A 153 -6.35 24.94 -36.90
N THR A 154 -6.17 26.23 -36.63
CA THR A 154 -6.15 26.92 -35.30
C THR A 154 -5.28 26.39 -34.16
N GLY A 155 -4.12 27.04 -33.97
CA GLY A 155 -3.98 28.00 -32.87
C GLY A 155 -3.88 27.50 -31.42
N VAL A 156 -3.45 26.26 -31.17
CA VAL A 156 -3.01 25.87 -29.82
C VAL A 156 -1.50 26.01 -29.75
N ARG A 157 -1.02 26.91 -28.89
CA ARG A 157 0.40 27.01 -28.53
C ARG A 157 0.81 25.64 -27.98
N PRO A 158 1.74 24.88 -28.60
CA PRO A 158 2.17 23.62 -28.04
C PRO A 158 2.83 23.94 -26.69
N LEU A 159 2.25 23.46 -25.60
CA LEU A 159 2.94 23.45 -24.31
C LEU A 159 4.15 22.51 -24.47
N PRO A 160 5.35 22.89 -23.98
CA PRO A 160 6.50 22.00 -24.01
C PRO A 160 6.13 20.69 -23.30
N SER A 161 6.42 19.57 -23.97
CA SER A 161 6.24 18.24 -23.39
C SER A 161 7.17 18.13 -22.18
N ALA A 162 6.77 17.41 -21.13
CA ALA A 162 7.58 17.19 -19.92
C ALA A 162 8.97 16.56 -20.19
N THR A 163 9.16 16.02 -21.39
CA THR A 163 10.45 15.53 -21.92
C THR A 163 11.45 16.65 -22.24
N ASP A 164 10.99 17.87 -22.54
CA ASP A 164 11.87 19.03 -22.79
C ASP A 164 12.42 19.63 -21.47
N ILE A 165 11.66 19.51 -20.38
CA ILE A 165 12.02 20.03 -19.05
C ILE A 165 13.06 19.13 -18.35
N SER A 166 13.09 17.84 -18.69
CA SER A 166 13.98 16.86 -18.08
C SER A 166 15.30 16.67 -18.83
N GLY A 167 15.56 17.41 -19.91
CA GLY A 167 16.80 17.29 -20.68
C GLY A 167 17.01 15.92 -21.36
N VAL A 168 15.97 15.07 -21.41
CA VAL A 168 16.03 13.75 -22.05
C VAL A 168 15.50 13.86 -23.47
N SER A 169 16.37 14.27 -24.39
CA SER A 169 16.04 14.34 -25.81
C SER A 169 16.16 12.96 -26.47
N VAL A 170 15.04 12.29 -26.71
CA VAL A 170 14.99 11.06 -27.53
C VAL A 170 14.80 11.43 -29.00
N GLY A 171 15.91 11.79 -29.66
CA GLY A 171 16.02 11.74 -31.13
C GLY A 171 16.04 13.07 -31.90
N ARG A 172 17.24 13.54 -32.27
CA ARG A 172 17.77 13.64 -33.66
C ARG A 172 18.97 14.60 -33.71
N ARG A 173 20.10 14.08 -33.22
CA ARG A 173 21.51 14.35 -33.54
C ARG A 173 21.95 15.80 -33.87
N ARG A 174 22.69 16.40 -32.94
CA ARG A 174 23.97 17.07 -33.23
C ARG A 174 25.09 16.04 -33.03
N PRO A 175 26.13 15.94 -33.89
CA PRO A 175 27.10 14.84 -33.81
C PRO A 175 28.16 14.95 -32.70
N ASP A 176 28.33 16.13 -32.07
CA ASP A 176 29.55 16.44 -31.31
C ASP A 176 29.33 16.82 -29.83
N GLU A 177 28.19 16.47 -29.22
CA GLU A 177 28.00 16.62 -27.77
C GLU A 177 27.79 15.24 -27.11
N PRO A 178 28.60 14.88 -26.09
CA PRO A 178 28.44 13.62 -25.37
C PRO A 178 27.09 13.63 -24.65
N SER A 179 26.27 12.65 -24.99
CA SER A 179 24.95 12.45 -24.39
C SER A 179 25.10 12.13 -22.90
N LEU A 180 24.20 12.64 -22.05
CA LEU A 180 24.19 12.26 -20.62
C LEU A 180 23.95 10.76 -20.40
N LEU A 181 23.36 10.07 -21.38
CA LEU A 181 23.24 8.62 -21.38
C LEU A 181 24.58 7.92 -21.65
N ASP A 182 25.49 8.57 -22.40
CA ASP A 182 26.84 8.08 -22.69
C ASP A 182 27.72 8.14 -21.42
N GLY A 183 27.49 9.16 -20.58
CA GLY A 183 28.05 9.22 -19.23
C GLY A 183 27.58 8.08 -18.34
N LEU A 184 26.28 7.73 -18.40
CA LEU A 184 25.68 6.63 -17.63
C LEU A 184 26.28 5.25 -17.93
N ASP A 185 26.59 4.98 -19.20
CA ASP A 185 27.28 3.74 -19.61
C ASP A 185 28.77 3.72 -19.22
N THR A 186 29.38 4.89 -18.98
CA THR A 186 30.82 5.04 -18.66
C THR A 186 31.13 4.99 -17.15
N PHE A 187 30.13 5.14 -16.26
CA PHE A 187 30.36 5.15 -14.78
C PHE A 187 30.95 3.87 -14.19
N GLY A 188 31.14 2.81 -14.97
CA GLY A 188 31.83 1.58 -14.52
C GLY A 188 32.71 0.91 -15.56
N ALA A 189 32.84 1.46 -16.78
CA ALA A 189 33.52 0.80 -17.89
C ALA A 189 34.98 1.22 -18.08
N ASP A 190 35.35 2.45 -17.67
CA ASP A 190 36.68 3.05 -17.88
C ASP A 190 37.37 3.45 -16.56
N LEU A 191 37.03 2.82 -15.43
CA LEU A 191 37.88 2.94 -14.25
C LEU A 191 39.15 2.11 -14.50
N PRO A 192 40.35 2.63 -14.21
CA PRO A 192 41.56 1.82 -14.30
C PRO A 192 41.42 0.64 -13.34
N ASP A 193 41.49 -0.58 -13.86
CA ASP A 193 41.43 -1.80 -13.06
C ASP A 193 42.41 -1.65 -11.89
N GLY A 194 41.88 -1.44 -10.69
CA GLY A 194 42.67 -1.44 -9.48
C GLY A 194 43.21 -2.85 -9.26
N PRO A 195 44.36 -3.01 -8.58
CA PRO A 195 44.91 -4.34 -8.29
C PRO A 195 43.98 -5.24 -7.45
N ASP A 196 42.82 -4.72 -7.01
CA ASP A 196 41.85 -5.35 -6.12
C ASP A 196 40.46 -5.56 -6.78
N ASP A 197 40.32 -5.41 -8.11
CA ASP A 197 39.04 -5.60 -8.83
C ASP A 197 38.68 -7.09 -9.03
N GLU A 198 38.65 -7.84 -7.94
CA GLU A 198 38.01 -9.15 -7.86
C GLU A 198 36.49 -8.94 -7.78
N GLY A 199 35.88 -8.77 -8.95
CA GLY A 199 34.44 -8.58 -9.08
C GLY A 199 33.63 -9.58 -8.24
N TYR A 200 32.72 -9.07 -7.42
CA TYR A 200 31.89 -9.90 -6.54
C TYR A 200 31.05 -10.88 -7.36
N THR A 201 31.45 -12.15 -7.39
CA THR A 201 30.59 -13.23 -7.86
C THR A 201 29.68 -13.63 -6.71
N PRO A 202 28.36 -13.39 -6.81
CA PRO A 202 27.45 -13.81 -5.76
C PRO A 202 27.58 -15.32 -5.57
N PRO A 203 27.57 -15.81 -4.31
CA PRO A 203 27.55 -17.24 -4.08
C PRO A 203 26.34 -17.85 -4.80
N PRO A 204 26.45 -19.08 -5.31
CA PRO A 204 25.31 -19.75 -5.92
C PRO A 204 24.15 -19.78 -4.91
N PRO A 205 22.91 -19.55 -5.37
CA PRO A 205 21.77 -19.49 -4.49
C PRO A 205 21.63 -20.83 -3.73
N PRO A 206 21.19 -20.79 -2.46
CA PRO A 206 20.97 -22.02 -1.69
C PRO A 206 19.96 -22.92 -2.41
N PRO A 207 20.10 -24.25 -2.31
CA PRO A 207 19.18 -25.18 -2.96
C PRO A 207 17.75 -25.02 -2.44
N LEU A 208 16.77 -25.25 -3.30
CA LEU A 208 15.36 -25.17 -2.91
C LEU A 208 15.01 -26.22 -1.84
N PRO A 209 14.10 -25.89 -0.88
CA PRO A 209 13.65 -26.85 0.11
C PRO A 209 13.03 -28.10 -0.53
N PRO A 210 13.33 -29.32 -0.05
CA PRO A 210 12.71 -30.52 -0.57
C PRO A 210 11.20 -30.51 -0.31
N VAL A 211 10.42 -31.00 -1.27
CA VAL A 211 8.97 -31.18 -1.10
C VAL A 211 8.69 -32.21 0.00
N SER A 212 7.86 -31.86 0.97
CA SER A 212 7.47 -32.76 2.06
C SER A 212 6.69 -33.97 1.53
N LYS A 213 6.97 -35.17 2.07
CA LYS A 213 6.27 -36.42 1.73
C LYS A 213 4.75 -36.31 1.93
N TYR A 214 4.31 -35.51 2.91
CA TYR A 214 2.89 -35.26 3.18
C TYR A 214 2.23 -34.38 2.12
N ALA A 215 2.97 -33.42 1.56
CA ALA A 215 2.48 -32.61 0.45
C ALA A 215 2.27 -33.48 -0.80
N VAL A 216 3.22 -34.38 -1.08
CA VAL A 216 3.11 -35.35 -2.17
C VAL A 216 1.91 -36.28 -1.95
N ALA A 217 1.73 -36.80 -0.72
CA ALA A 217 0.58 -37.64 -0.38
C ALA A 217 -0.77 -36.92 -0.53
N GLY A 218 -0.85 -35.66 -0.09
CA GLY A 218 -2.05 -34.83 -0.23
C GLY A 218 -2.40 -34.57 -1.71
N VAL A 219 -1.41 -34.23 -2.53
CA VAL A 219 -1.61 -34.06 -3.98
C VAL A 219 -2.05 -35.36 -4.64
N LEU A 220 -1.41 -36.49 -4.30
CA LEU A 220 -1.78 -37.80 -4.84
C LEU A 220 -3.22 -38.18 -4.46
N ALA A 221 -3.63 -37.93 -3.21
CA ALA A 221 -5.00 -38.16 -2.76
C ALA A 221 -6.03 -37.33 -3.55
N VAL A 222 -5.70 -36.05 -3.84
CA VAL A 222 -6.55 -35.18 -4.68
C VAL A 222 -6.64 -35.73 -6.11
N VAL A 223 -5.51 -36.10 -6.72
CA VAL A 223 -5.49 -36.63 -8.10
C VAL A 223 -6.27 -37.94 -8.20
N VAL A 224 -6.03 -38.89 -7.29
CA VAL A 224 -6.74 -40.18 -7.28
C VAL A 224 -8.23 -39.98 -7.02
N GLY A 225 -8.59 -39.14 -6.04
CA GLY A 225 -9.98 -38.82 -5.75
C GLY A 225 -10.69 -38.17 -6.94
N PHE A 226 -10.01 -37.25 -7.64
CA PHE A 226 -10.54 -36.58 -8.83
C PHE A 226 -10.76 -37.54 -10.00
N VAL A 227 -9.82 -38.47 -10.23
CA VAL A 227 -9.98 -39.52 -11.25
C VAL A 227 -11.16 -40.43 -10.92
N LEU A 228 -11.30 -40.87 -9.68
CA LEU A 228 -12.43 -41.71 -9.24
C LEU A 228 -13.78 -40.97 -9.33
N PHE A 229 -13.77 -39.66 -9.06
CA PHE A 229 -14.97 -38.81 -9.17
C PHE A 229 -15.42 -38.64 -10.62
N LEU A 230 -14.48 -38.43 -11.56
CA LEU A 230 -14.79 -38.22 -12.98
C LEU A 230 -15.11 -39.52 -13.72
N PHE A 231 -14.44 -40.62 -13.36
CA PHE A 231 -14.59 -41.93 -13.99
C PHE A 231 -15.05 -42.98 -12.98
N PRO A 232 -16.29 -42.95 -12.46
CA PRO A 232 -16.69 -43.90 -11.44
C PRO A 232 -16.84 -45.34 -11.95
N SER A 233 -16.60 -45.59 -13.25
CA SER A 233 -16.58 -46.91 -13.88
C SER A 233 -15.21 -47.61 -13.86
N VAL A 234 -14.13 -47.00 -13.36
CA VAL A 234 -12.81 -47.68 -13.29
C VAL A 234 -12.79 -48.80 -12.24
N LEU A 235 -13.67 -48.72 -11.25
CA LEU A 235 -13.81 -49.74 -10.21
C LEU A 235 -15.08 -50.57 -10.46
N PRO A 236 -15.05 -51.90 -10.31
CA PRO A 236 -16.22 -52.78 -10.44
C PRO A 236 -17.11 -52.73 -9.18
N VAL A 237 -17.44 -51.54 -8.71
CA VAL A 237 -18.23 -51.26 -7.50
C VAL A 237 -19.39 -50.34 -7.87
N ASP A 238 -20.38 -50.22 -6.99
CA ASP A 238 -21.51 -49.30 -7.17
C ASP A 238 -21.03 -47.86 -7.44
N ARG A 239 -21.62 -47.25 -8.47
CA ARG A 239 -21.22 -45.92 -8.97
C ARG A 239 -21.35 -44.85 -7.87
N ALA A 240 -22.37 -44.93 -7.02
CA ALA A 240 -22.58 -43.97 -5.95
C ALA A 240 -21.46 -44.06 -4.89
N VAL A 241 -21.03 -45.28 -4.58
CA VAL A 241 -19.92 -45.54 -3.64
C VAL A 241 -18.60 -45.00 -4.18
N VAL A 242 -18.29 -45.26 -5.45
CA VAL A 242 -17.05 -44.76 -6.08
C VAL A 242 -17.03 -43.23 -6.14
N THR A 243 -18.17 -42.61 -6.46
CA THR A 243 -18.30 -41.15 -6.50
C THR A 243 -18.12 -40.53 -5.11
N LEU A 244 -18.71 -41.13 -4.08
CA LEU A 244 -18.55 -40.72 -2.68
C LEU A 244 -17.09 -40.83 -2.23
N LEU A 245 -16.41 -41.93 -2.58
CA LEU A 245 -15.01 -42.16 -2.23
C LEU A 245 -14.09 -41.19 -2.97
N GLY A 246 -14.38 -40.91 -4.25
CA GLY A 246 -13.69 -39.89 -5.03
C GLY A 246 -13.79 -38.50 -4.39
N PHE A 247 -15.02 -38.07 -4.06
CA PHE A 247 -15.27 -36.77 -3.42
C PHE A 247 -14.61 -36.68 -2.03
N THR A 248 -14.76 -37.69 -1.18
CA THR A 248 -14.15 -37.69 0.15
C THR A 248 -12.62 -37.75 0.09
N GLY A 249 -12.04 -38.46 -0.89
CA GLY A 249 -10.61 -38.48 -1.16
C GLY A 249 -10.05 -37.12 -1.56
N ILE A 250 -10.75 -36.39 -2.44
CA ILE A 250 -10.38 -35.00 -2.81
C ILE A 250 -10.39 -34.11 -1.57
N LEU A 251 -11.47 -34.16 -0.78
CA LEU A 251 -11.61 -33.33 0.41
C LEU A 251 -10.53 -33.64 1.45
N ALA A 252 -10.24 -34.92 1.70
CA ALA A 252 -9.19 -35.35 2.61
C ALA A 252 -7.80 -34.90 2.15
N GLY A 253 -7.49 -35.01 0.86
CA GLY A 253 -6.24 -34.51 0.29
C GLY A 253 -6.08 -33.00 0.43
N PHE A 254 -7.16 -32.24 0.20
CA PHE A 254 -7.17 -30.79 0.37
C PHE A 254 -6.99 -30.36 1.84
N VAL A 255 -7.70 -31.01 2.77
CA VAL A 255 -7.54 -30.76 4.21
C VAL A 255 -6.10 -31.07 4.66
N THR A 256 -5.51 -32.15 4.16
CA THR A 256 -4.10 -32.50 4.43
C THR A 256 -3.14 -31.41 3.96
N LEU A 257 -3.38 -30.81 2.78
CA LEU A 257 -2.57 -29.71 2.26
C LEU A 257 -2.72 -28.43 3.10
N ILE A 258 -3.93 -28.09 3.53
CA ILE A 258 -4.17 -26.92 4.42
C ILE A 258 -3.50 -27.14 5.77
N TRP A 259 -3.64 -28.32 6.35
CA TRP A 259 -3.06 -28.60 7.66
C TRP A 259 -1.52 -28.52 7.60
N ARG A 260 -0.91 -28.91 6.48
CA ARG A 260 0.52 -28.74 6.22
C ARG A 260 0.93 -27.28 5.96
N LEU A 261 0.04 -26.44 5.44
CA LEU A 261 0.28 -24.99 5.28
C LEU A 261 0.14 -24.23 6.59
N ARG A 262 -0.53 -24.82 7.60
CA ARG A 262 -0.61 -24.25 8.93
C ARG A 262 0.77 -24.37 9.59
N PRO A 263 1.41 -23.24 9.98
CA PRO A 263 2.67 -23.30 10.71
C PRO A 263 2.43 -24.05 12.03
N GLY A 264 3.02 -25.23 12.16
CA GLY A 264 3.20 -25.92 13.43
C GLY A 264 4.62 -25.61 13.92
N ASP A 265 4.76 -25.41 15.23
CA ASP A 265 6.01 -25.09 15.94
C ASP A 265 7.27 -25.63 15.25
N SER A 266 8.04 -24.70 14.70
CA SER A 266 9.42 -24.95 14.30
C SER A 266 10.30 -24.86 15.56
N GLU A 267 10.43 -25.95 16.30
CA GLU A 267 11.47 -26.09 17.33
C GLU A 267 12.89 -26.21 16.75
N ASP A 268 13.04 -26.14 15.42
CA ASP A 268 14.34 -26.14 14.71
C ASP A 268 14.67 -24.79 14.05
N HIS A 269 14.24 -23.66 14.64
CA HIS A 269 14.82 -22.37 14.26
C HIS A 269 16.12 -22.20 15.04
N ASP A 270 17.25 -22.48 14.38
CA ASP A 270 18.56 -22.12 14.91
C ASP A 270 18.56 -20.60 15.18
N PRO A 271 18.68 -20.15 16.44
CA PRO A 271 18.48 -18.74 16.80
C PRO A 271 19.62 -17.81 16.35
N ASP A 272 20.56 -18.30 15.53
CA ASP A 272 21.78 -17.59 15.12
C ASP A 272 21.74 -17.01 13.69
N ASP A 273 20.62 -17.12 12.96
CA ASP A 273 20.46 -16.46 11.64
C ASP A 273 19.83 -15.07 11.79
N GLY A 274 20.48 -14.25 12.63
CA GLY A 274 20.19 -12.83 12.78
C GLY A 274 21.19 -12.02 11.96
N ALA A 275 20.67 -11.18 11.07
CA ALA A 275 21.41 -10.26 10.20
C ALA A 275 22.69 -9.69 10.84
N VAL A 276 23.83 -9.92 10.19
CA VAL A 276 25.09 -9.26 10.53
C VAL A 276 25.05 -7.85 9.92
N VAL A 277 24.92 -6.84 10.78
CA VAL A 277 25.11 -5.42 10.45
C VAL A 277 26.59 -5.06 10.39
#